data_AF-A0A0G4GX98-F1
#
_entry.id   AF-A0A0G4GX98-F1
#
_cell.length_a   1.000
_cell.length_b   1.000
_cell.length_c   1.000
_cell.angle_alpha   90.00
_cell.angle_beta   90.00
_cell.angle_gamma   90.00
#
_symmetry.space_group_name_H-M   'P 1'
#
loop_
_entity.id
_entity.type
_entity.pdbx_description
1 polymer ?
#
loop_
_entity_poly.entity_id
_entity_poly.type
_entity_poly.pdbx_seq_one_letter_code
_entity_poly.pdbx_strand_id
1 'polypeptide(L)'
;MDSALGLRGKDFVLLATDGHAEFSVLRLKDDEDKIITIDKNKLMAAGGPSADRTMFCEYIQKNIHLYRLRNGVTLSVRAAANFTRECVYVYPMTSLPVYPMTSLPSLQ
;
A
#
# COMPACT_ATOMS: atom_id res chain seq x y z
N MET A 1 -4.16 10.71 -15.16
CA MET A 1 -4.17 9.24 -14.97
C MET A 1 -2.85 8.85 -14.35
N ASP A 2 -2.86 8.19 -13.20
CA ASP A 2 -1.63 7.87 -12.47
C ASP A 2 -0.81 6.80 -13.20
N SER A 3 0.51 6.96 -13.18
CA SER A 3 1.46 6.02 -13.78
C SER A 3 2.46 5.56 -12.73
N ALA A 4 2.59 4.25 -12.54
CA ALA A 4 3.54 3.64 -11.63
C ALA A 4 4.35 2.57 -12.37
N LEU A 5 5.67 2.58 -12.17
CA LEU A 5 6.60 1.60 -12.73
C LEU A 5 7.47 1.02 -11.62
N GLY A 6 7.61 -0.31 -11.62
CA GLY A 6 8.51 -1.03 -10.75
C GLY A 6 9.52 -1.85 -11.55
N LEU A 7 10.81 -1.70 -11.24
CA LEU A 7 11.88 -2.51 -11.82
C LEU A 7 12.55 -3.32 -10.73
N ARG A 8 12.54 -4.64 -10.89
CA ARG A 8 13.22 -5.58 -9.99
C ARG A 8 14.59 -5.94 -10.56
N GLY A 9 15.64 -5.48 -9.91
CA GLY A 9 17.01 -5.95 -10.14
C GLY A 9 17.33 -7.23 -9.36
N LYS A 10 18.59 -7.66 -9.38
CA LYS A 10 19.04 -8.83 -8.62
C LYS A 10 18.94 -8.61 -7.11
N ASP A 11 19.45 -7.47 -6.65
CA ASP A 11 19.60 -7.12 -5.22
C ASP A 11 18.86 -5.83 -4.83
N PHE A 12 18.14 -5.20 -5.76
CA PHE A 12 17.43 -3.94 -5.54
C PHE A 12 16.08 -3.91 -6.26
N VAL A 13 15.22 -2.99 -5.82
CA VAL A 13 13.94 -2.66 -6.47
C VAL A 13 13.87 -1.15 -6.63
N LEU A 14 13.53 -0.69 -7.82
CA LEU A 14 13.24 0.70 -8.12
C LEU A 14 11.73 0.87 -8.29
N LEU A 15 11.16 1.92 -7.70
CA LEU A 15 9.80 2.35 -7.93
C LEU A 15 9.82 3.80 -8.42
N ALA A 16 9.05 4.08 -9.46
CA ALA A 16 8.83 5.41 -9.99
C ALA A 16 7.33 5.64 -10.17
N THR A 17 6.85 6.79 -9.74
CA THR A 17 5.47 7.24 -9.96
C THR A 17 5.47 8.63 -10.57
N ASP A 18 4.40 8.98 -11.26
CA ASP A 18 4.18 10.36 -11.70
C ASP A 18 3.89 11.29 -10.52
N GLY A 19 4.29 12.56 -10.65
CA GLY A 19 4.11 13.59 -9.61
C GLY A 19 2.80 14.38 -9.72
N HIS A 20 1.99 14.12 -10.76
CA HIS A 20 0.84 14.97 -11.06
C HIS A 20 -0.39 14.60 -10.24
N ALA A 21 -0.95 15.57 -9.52
CA ALA A 21 -2.27 15.52 -8.92
C ALA A 21 -3.28 16.18 -9.87
N GLU A 22 -4.18 15.39 -10.45
CA GLU A 22 -5.12 15.85 -11.48
C GLU A 22 -6.56 15.83 -10.96
N PHE A 23 -7.32 16.88 -11.25
CA PHE A 23 -8.77 16.92 -11.07
C PHE A 23 -9.42 17.38 -12.38
N SER A 24 -10.06 16.44 -13.09
CA SER A 24 -10.58 16.68 -14.44
C SER A 24 -9.45 17.12 -15.39
N VAL A 25 -9.61 18.24 -16.10
CA VAL A 25 -8.60 18.83 -17.01
C VAL A 25 -7.53 19.64 -16.28
N LEU A 26 -7.70 19.90 -14.97
CA LEU A 26 -6.82 20.76 -14.20
C LEU A 26 -5.75 19.93 -13.48
N ARG A 27 -4.49 20.37 -13.57
CA ARG A 27 -3.41 19.92 -12.68
C ARG A 27 -3.41 20.78 -11.43
N LEU A 28 -3.62 20.17 -10.27
CA LEU A 28 -3.63 20.84 -8.97
C LEU A 28 -2.22 20.97 -8.38
N LYS A 29 -1.39 19.94 -8.58
CA LYS A 29 -0.03 19.87 -8.06
C LYS A 29 0.83 19.03 -9.00
N ASP A 30 2.09 19.42 -9.15
CA ASP A 30 3.07 18.66 -9.96
C ASP A 30 4.09 17.87 -9.11
N ASP A 31 4.06 18.07 -7.78
CA ASP A 31 4.96 17.45 -6.80
C ASP A 31 4.18 16.61 -5.77
N GLU A 32 3.28 15.73 -6.23
CA GLU A 32 2.62 14.73 -5.39
C GLU A 32 3.47 13.46 -5.29
N ASP A 33 3.83 13.06 -4.07
CA ASP A 33 4.46 11.75 -3.85
C ASP A 33 3.39 10.68 -3.69
N LYS A 34 3.38 9.72 -4.61
CA LYS A 34 2.44 8.58 -4.62
C LYS A 34 3.08 7.31 -4.07
N ILE A 35 4.32 7.38 -3.61
CA ILE A 35 5.05 6.28 -3.00
C ILE A 35 4.99 6.40 -1.48
N ILE A 36 4.56 5.34 -0.81
CA ILE A 36 4.40 5.29 0.64
C ILE A 36 5.40 4.30 1.21
N THR A 37 6.20 4.79 2.16
CA THR A 37 7.18 3.99 2.89
C THR A 37 6.47 3.16 3.96
N ILE A 38 6.40 1.85 3.79
CA ILE A 38 5.76 0.95 4.77
C ILE A 38 6.73 0.61 5.90
N ASP A 39 7.98 0.31 5.57
CA ASP A 39 9.01 -0.09 6.55
C ASP A 39 10.39 0.23 5.95
N LYS A 40 11.47 0.00 6.71
CA LYS A 40 12.84 0.26 6.26
C LYS A 40 13.21 -0.41 4.93
N ASN A 41 12.54 -1.52 4.58
CA ASN A 41 12.79 -2.32 3.38
C ASN A 41 11.53 -2.57 2.54
N LYS A 42 10.46 -1.78 2.71
CA LYS A 42 9.17 -1.98 2.03
C LYS A 42 8.59 -0.65 1.57
N LEU A 43 8.28 -0.57 0.29
CA LEU A 43 7.67 0.58 -0.37
C LEU A 43 6.39 0.13 -1.09
N MET A 44 5.42 1.01 -1.18
CA MET A 44 4.16 0.76 -1.88
C MET A 44 3.80 1.97 -2.73
N ALA A 45 3.57 1.73 -4.02
CA ALA A 45 3.02 2.72 -4.93
C ALA A 45 1.56 2.35 -5.20
N ALA A 46 0.66 3.34 -5.13
CA ALA A 46 -0.75 3.13 -5.40
C ALA A 46 -1.28 4.23 -6.31
N GLY A 47 -2.14 3.86 -7.25
CA GLY A 47 -2.85 4.79 -8.13
C GLY A 47 -4.35 4.70 -7.91
N GLY A 48 -5.08 5.75 -8.29
CA GLY A 48 -6.53 5.83 -8.14
C GLY A 48 -6.98 7.16 -7.51
N PRO A 49 -8.26 7.27 -7.11
CA PRO A 49 -8.77 8.46 -6.44
C PRO A 49 -7.91 8.84 -5.22
N SER A 50 -7.54 10.12 -5.11
CA SER A 50 -6.56 10.58 -4.11
C SER A 50 -6.97 10.26 -2.66
N ALA A 51 -8.26 10.36 -2.34
CA ALA A 51 -8.80 10.05 -1.03
C ALA A 51 -8.68 8.54 -0.71
N ASP A 52 -9.17 7.69 -1.61
CA ASP A 52 -9.17 6.23 -1.43
C ASP A 52 -7.74 5.69 -1.34
N ARG A 53 -6.85 6.19 -2.21
CA ARG A 53 -5.43 5.83 -2.23
C ARG A 53 -4.78 6.13 -0.88
N THR A 54 -4.94 7.36 -0.38
CA THR A 54 -4.31 7.79 0.88
C THR A 54 -4.84 6.98 2.06
N MET A 55 -6.16 6.84 2.17
CA MET A 55 -6.80 6.08 3.25
C MET A 55 -6.41 4.60 3.23
N PHE A 56 -6.43 3.97 2.06
CA PHE A 56 -6.08 2.56 1.92
C PHE A 56 -4.61 2.31 2.26
N CYS A 57 -3.72 3.16 1.75
CA CYS A 57 -2.30 2.97 1.97
C CYS A 57 -1.90 3.21 3.43
N GLU A 58 -2.47 4.21 4.09
CA GLU A 58 -2.27 4.44 5.51
C GLU A 58 -2.80 3.27 6.35
N TYR A 59 -3.98 2.76 6.01
CA TYR A 59 -4.55 1.59 6.67
C TYR A 59 -3.61 0.37 6.60
N ILE A 60 -3.08 0.05 5.42
CA ILE A 60 -2.11 -1.04 5.26
C ILE A 60 -0.84 -0.77 6.07
N GLN A 61 -0.28 0.44 5.98
CA GLN A 61 0.95 0.82 6.69
C GLN A 61 0.78 0.62 8.21
N LYS A 62 -0.32 1.14 8.79
CA LYS A 62 -0.55 1.04 10.24
C LYS A 62 -0.76 -0.41 10.69
N ASN A 63 -1.45 -1.24 9.92
CA ASN A 63 -1.63 -2.66 10.28
C ASN A 63 -0.31 -3.44 10.24
N ILE A 64 0.54 -3.19 9.26
CA ILE A 64 1.86 -3.83 9.18
C ILE A 64 2.74 -3.38 10.37
N HIS A 65 2.70 -2.11 10.74
CA HIS A 65 3.39 -1.62 11.94
C HIS A 65 2.82 -2.22 13.24
N LEU A 66 1.50 -2.31 13.36
CA LEU A 66 0.84 -2.93 14.51
C LEU A 66 1.26 -4.40 14.67
N TYR A 67 1.29 -5.15 13.56
CA TYR A 67 1.76 -6.54 13.57
C TYR A 67 3.20 -6.64 14.10
N ARG A 68 4.09 -5.75 13.64
CA ARG A 68 5.47 -5.69 14.11
C ARG A 68 5.56 -5.39 15.61
N LEU A 69 4.78 -4.44 16.11
CA LEU A 69 4.76 -4.08 17.52
C LEU A 69 4.23 -5.21 18.40
N ARG A 70 3.20 -5.92 17.94
CA ARG A 70 2.58 -7.01 18.72
C ARG A 70 3.45 -8.27 18.77
N ASN A 71 4.04 -8.64 17.64
CA ASN A 71 4.73 -9.92 17.51
C ASN A 71 6.26 -9.79 17.60
N GLY A 72 6.80 -8.57 17.61
CA GLY A 72 8.24 -8.30 17.64
C GLY A 72 8.98 -8.61 16.33
N VAL A 73 8.30 -9.12 15.30
CA VAL A 73 8.88 -9.54 14.01
C VAL A 73 8.31 -8.74 12.85
N THR A 74 9.15 -8.43 11.86
CA THR A 74 8.73 -7.74 10.64
C THR A 74 8.17 -8.73 9.62
N LEU A 75 7.02 -8.42 9.03
CA LEU A 75 6.45 -9.19 7.94
C LEU A 75 7.37 -9.20 6.71
N SER A 76 7.42 -10.35 6.04
CA SER A 76 8.04 -10.50 4.74
C SER A 76 7.26 -9.75 3.66
N VAL A 77 7.93 -9.34 2.58
CA VAL A 77 7.29 -8.62 1.46
C VAL A 77 6.14 -9.43 0.85
N ARG A 78 6.29 -10.76 0.77
CA ARG A 78 5.25 -11.66 0.25
C ARG A 78 4.03 -11.71 1.18
N ALA A 79 4.25 -11.79 2.49
CA ALA A 79 3.14 -11.78 3.45
C ALA A 79 2.39 -10.45 3.44
N ALA A 80 3.13 -9.32 3.37
CA ALA A 80 2.53 -8.00 3.22
C ALA A 80 1.73 -7.87 1.92
N ALA A 81 2.26 -8.37 0.79
CA ALA A 81 1.55 -8.34 -0.50
C ALA A 81 0.26 -9.18 -0.47
N ASN A 82 0.29 -10.39 0.12
CA ASN A 82 -0.91 -11.20 0.28
C ASN A 82 -1.97 -10.50 1.12
N PHE A 83 -1.57 -9.91 2.24
CA PHE A 83 -2.46 -9.12 3.09
C PHE A 83 -3.09 -7.95 2.31
N THR A 84 -2.29 -7.17 1.57
CA THR A 84 -2.83 -6.06 0.75
C THR A 84 -3.85 -6.55 -0.27
N ARG A 85 -3.61 -7.71 -0.91
CA ARG A 85 -4.51 -8.30 -1.89
C ARG A 85 -5.84 -8.71 -1.26
N GLU A 86 -5.80 -9.33 -0.08
CA GLU A 86 -7.00 -9.71 0.66
C GLU A 86 -7.83 -8.47 1.03
N CYS A 87 -7.18 -7.40 1.49
CA CYS A 87 -7.88 -6.15 1.80
C CYS A 87 -8.60 -5.57 0.57
N VAL A 88 -7.99 -5.62 -0.62
CA VAL A 88 -8.65 -5.15 -1.85
C VAL A 88 -9.85 -6.02 -2.23
N TYR A 89 -9.79 -7.34 -2.04
CA TYR A 89 -10.91 -8.22 -2.40
C TYR A 89 -12.12 -8.05 -1.46
N VAL A 90 -11.85 -7.79 -0.19
CA VAL A 90 -12.91 -7.66 0.82
C VAL A 90 -13.53 -6.26 0.81
N TYR A 91 -12.78 -5.22 0.45
CA TYR A 91 -13.26 -3.83 0.42
C TYR A 91 -14.54 -3.59 -0.39
N PRO A 92 -14.71 -4.12 -1.62
CA PRO A 92 -15.96 -3.97 -2.37
C PRO A 92 -17.09 -4.88 -1.88
N MET A 93 -16.80 -5.89 -1.05
CA MET A 93 -17.79 -6.88 -0.59
C MET A 93 -18.40 -6.53 0.76
N THR A 94 -17.68 -5.77 1.60
CA THR A 94 -18.19 -5.27 2.87
C THR A 94 -18.24 -3.75 2.81
N SER A 95 -19.42 -3.15 2.98
CA SER A 95 -19.62 -1.69 3.04
C SER A 95 -18.98 -1.01 4.26
N LEU A 96 -18.04 -1.67 4.92
CA LEU A 96 -17.32 -1.24 6.11
C LEU A 96 -15.82 -1.47 5.90
N PRO A 97 -14.97 -0.55 6.36
CA PRO A 97 -13.55 -0.76 6.30
C PRO A 97 -13.18 -1.81 7.37
N VAL A 98 -12.29 -2.74 7.01
CA VAL A 98 -11.37 -3.47 7.90
C VAL A 98 -11.84 -4.82 8.49
N TYR A 99 -11.17 -5.89 8.05
CA TYR A 99 -10.82 -7.01 8.93
C TYR A 99 -9.44 -6.73 9.56
N PRO A 100 -9.28 -6.81 10.90
CA PRO A 100 -7.96 -6.71 11.51
C PRO A 100 -7.10 -7.92 11.13
N MET A 101 -5.79 -7.70 10.92
CA MET A 101 -4.80 -8.74 10.57
C MET A 101 -4.65 -9.86 11.63
N THR A 102 -5.49 -9.85 12.67
CA THR A 102 -5.55 -10.84 13.74
C THR A 102 -6.17 -12.16 13.31
N SER A 103 -6.87 -12.22 12.17
CA SER A 103 -7.58 -13.43 11.70
C SER A 103 -6.89 -14.20 10.57
N LEU A 104 -5.65 -13.83 10.18
CA LEU A 104 -4.89 -14.66 9.25
C LEU A 104 -4.62 -16.01 9.92
N PRO A 105 -5.01 -17.14 9.31
CA PRO A 105 -4.57 -18.46 9.76
C PRO A 105 -3.04 -18.44 9.76
N SER A 106 -2.44 -18.82 10.88
CA SER A 106 -1.01 -19.04 10.98
C SER A 106 -0.58 -19.92 9.80
N LEU A 107 0.27 -19.38 8.93
CA LEU A 107 0.99 -20.13 7.90
C LEU A 107 1.81 -21.22 8.61
N GLN A 108 1.25 -22.42 8.67
CA GLN A 108 2.01 -23.67 8.64
C GLN A 108 2.57 -23.88 7.24
#